data_AF-A0AAU3WVZ6-F1
#
_entry.id   AF-A0AAU3WVZ6-F1
#
_cell.length_a   1.000
_cell.length_b   1.000
_cell.length_c   1.000
_cell.angle_alpha   90.00
_cell.angle_beta   90.00
_cell.angle_gamma   90.00
#
_symmetry.space_group_name_H-M   'P 1'
#
loop_
_entity.id
_entity.type
_entity.pdbx_description
1 polymer ?
#
loop_
_entity_poly.entity_id
_entity_poly.type
_entity_poly.pdbx_seq_one_letter_code
_entity_poly.pdbx_strand_id
1 'polypeptide(L)' 'MKPPIGSYAIDTSTGQVGRVMGHEGPYVQLRPFGGGREWDCPPEVLRVASTTERVRAATAYENRRSRGEVP' A
#
# COMPACT_ATOMS: atom_id res chain seq x y z
N MET A 1 -12.48 -5.93 10.57
CA MET A 1 -11.23 -6.60 11.01
C MET A 1 -10.08 -5.95 10.24
N LYS A 2 -8.99 -5.53 10.90
CA LYS A 2 -7.86 -4.87 10.22
C LYS A 2 -7.08 -5.92 9.39
N PRO A 3 -6.62 -5.59 8.17
CA PRO A 3 -5.82 -6.51 7.36
C PRO A 3 -4.56 -6.98 8.09
N PRO A 4 -4.12 -8.24 7.94
CA PRO A 4 -2.93 -8.76 8.62
C PRO A 4 -1.65 -8.00 8.25
N ILE A 5 -0.72 -7.87 9.19
CA ILE A 5 0.63 -7.37 8.92
C ILE A 5 1.28 -8.23 7.83
N GLY A 6 1.95 -7.58 6.90
CA GLY A 6 2.60 -8.20 5.75
C GLY A 6 1.69 -8.43 4.55
N SER A 7 0.37 -8.37 4.72
CA SER A 7 -0.58 -8.38 3.59
C SER A 7 -0.56 -7.05 2.83
N TYR A 8 -1.17 -7.02 1.65
CA TYR A 8 -1.34 -5.78 0.89
C TYR A 8 -2.77 -5.29 0.97
N ALA A 9 -2.91 -3.99 1.17
CA ALA A 9 -4.19 -3.30 1.24
C ALA A 9 -4.18 -2.07 0.33
N ILE A 10 -5.37 -1.65 -0.07
CA ILE A 10 -5.61 -0.43 -0.82
C ILE A 10 -6.27 0.60 0.11
N ASP A 11 -5.70 1.79 0.12
CA ASP A 11 -6.35 2.99 0.62
C ASP A 11 -7.32 3.47 -0.46
N THR A 12 -8.63 3.31 -0.24
CA THR A 12 -9.64 3.64 -1.24
C THR A 12 -9.84 5.15 -1.41
N SER A 13 -9.33 5.98 -0.49
CA SER A 13 -9.40 7.43 -0.62
C SER A 13 -8.39 7.98 -1.64
N THR A 14 -7.23 7.34 -1.75
CA THR A 14 -6.15 7.74 -2.66
C THR A 14 -5.95 6.79 -3.85
N GLY A 15 -6.50 5.56 -3.77
CA GLY A 15 -6.26 4.48 -4.71
C GLY A 15 -4.87 3.84 -4.57
N GLN A 16 -4.09 4.21 -3.55
CA GLN A 16 -2.74 3.70 -3.35
C GLN A 16 -2.74 2.32 -2.68
N VAL A 17 -1.90 1.42 -3.18
CA VAL A 17 -1.69 0.08 -2.62
C VAL A 17 -0.39 0.05 -1.84
N GLY A 18 -0.44 -0.48 -0.62
CA GLY A 18 0.72 -0.64 0.25
C GLY A 18 0.71 -1.95 1.03
N ARG A 19 1.89 -2.34 1.51
CA ARG A 19 2.07 -3.45 2.45
C ARG A 19 1.73 -2.97 3.85
N VAL A 20 0.94 -3.74 4.58
CA VAL A 20 0.60 -3.48 5.98
C VAL A 20 1.83 -3.71 6.84
N MET A 21 2.25 -2.67 7.56
CA MET A 21 3.44 -2.69 8.43
C MET A 21 3.06 -2.86 9.90
N GLY A 22 1.94 -2.27 10.31
CA GLY A 22 1.48 -2.30 11.70
C GLY A 22 0.08 -1.72 11.86
N HIS A 23 -0.45 -1.82 13.08
CA HIS A 23 -1.73 -1.23 13.48
C HIS A 23 -1.44 -0.26 14.63
N GLU A 24 -1.25 1.02 14.31
CA GLU A 24 -0.85 2.05 15.27
C GLU A 24 -2.06 2.91 15.65
N GLY A 25 -2.46 2.84 16.93
CA GLY A 25 -3.66 3.51 17.43
C GLY A 25 -4.90 3.24 16.55
N PRO A 26 -5.63 4.28 16.10
CA PRO A 26 -6.80 4.08 15.25
C PRO A 26 -6.42 3.65 13.83
N TYR A 27 -5.17 3.82 13.40
CA TYR A 27 -4.77 3.67 12.00
C TYR A 27 -4.18 2.29 11.67
N VAL A 28 -4.00 2.07 10.37
CA VAL A 28 -3.17 1.01 9.81
C VAL A 28 -2.03 1.67 9.05
N GLN A 29 -0.80 1.24 9.34
CA GLN A 29 0.37 1.80 8.70
C GLN A 29 0.71 1.00 7.43
N LEU A 30 0.81 1.70 6.30
CA LEU A 30 1.10 1.12 4.99
C LEU A 30 2.46 1.59 4.46
N ARG A 31 3.15 0.74 3.71
CA ARG A 31 4.38 1.08 2.98
C ARG A 31 4.23 0.84 1.48
N PRO A 32 4.73 1.72 0.59
CA PRO A 32 4.52 1.57 -0.85
C PRO A 32 5.24 0.34 -1.43
N PHE A 33 4.80 -0.08 -2.62
CA PHE A 33 5.60 -1.00 -3.47
C PHE A 33 6.96 -0.34 -3.78
N GLY A 34 8.06 -1.05 -3.48
CA GLY A 34 9.42 -0.53 -3.59
C GLY A 34 10.00 0.07 -2.30
N GLY A 35 9.19 0.18 -1.24
CA GLY A 35 9.59 0.84 0.00
C GLY A 35 9.29 2.35 -0.02
N GLY A 36 10.03 3.10 0.79
CA GLY A 36 9.78 4.53 1.00
C GLY A 36 8.98 4.82 2.27
N ARG A 37 8.48 6.06 2.36
CA ARG A 37 7.82 6.58 3.56
C ARG A 37 6.51 5.85 3.80
N GLU A 38 6.34 5.37 5.02
CA GLU A 38 5.07 4.81 5.50
C GLU A 38 4.02 5.91 5.64
N TRP A 39 2.75 5.53 5.46
CA TRP A 39 1.61 6.41 5.72
C TRP A 39 0.55 5.72 6.56
N ASP A 40 -0.20 6.53 7.29
CA ASP A 40 -1.32 6.09 8.10
C ASP A 40 -2.60 6.10 7.27
N CYS A 41 -3.33 4.99 7.31
CA CYS A 41 -4.60 4.83 6.61
C CYS A 41 -5.72 4.52 7.62
N PRO A 42 -6.84 5.27 7.60
CA PRO A 42 -8.00 4.95 8.41
C PRO A 42 -8.60 3.58 8.03
N PRO A 43 -8.93 2.70 8.99
CA PRO A 43 -9.48 1.37 8.70
C PRO A 43 -10.78 1.41 7.88
N GLU A 44 -11.57 2.48 7.98
CA GLU A 44 -12.84 2.69 7.27
C GLU A 44 -12.68 2.86 5.75
N VAL A 45 -11.51 3.30 5.29
CA VAL A 45 -11.17 3.43 3.86
C VAL A 45 -10.13 2.40 3.41
N LEU A 46 -9.88 1.40 4.26
CA LEU A 46 -8.89 0.38 3.99
C LEU A 46 -9.56 -0.93 3.57
N ARG A 47 -9.14 -1.48 2.44
CA ARG A 47 -9.57 -2.80 1.97
C ARG A 47 -8.38 -3.67 1.61
N VAL A 48 -8.49 -4.98 1.79
CA VAL A 48 -7.51 -5.93 1.23
C VAL A 48 -7.39 -5.72 -0.28
N ALA A 49 -6.17 -5.56 -0.77
CA ALA A 49 -5.91 -5.37 -2.19
C ALA A 49 -6.15 -6.69 -2.93
N SER A 50 -6.93 -6.62 -4.01
CA SER A 50 -7.08 -7.74 -4.94
C SER A 50 -5.75 -8.07 -5.60
N THR A 51 -5.63 -9.28 -6.16
CA THR A 51 -4.44 -9.67 -6.95
C THR A 51 -4.16 -8.70 -8.08
N THR A 52 -5.18 -8.24 -8.79
CA THR A 52 -5.04 -7.27 -9.89
C THR A 52 -4.52 -5.92 -9.40
N GLU A 53 -5.01 -5.40 -8.27
CA GLU A 53 -4.53 -4.15 -7.68
C GLU A 53 -3.06 -4.26 -7.24
N ARG A 54 -2.67 -5.38 -6.63
CA ARG A 54 -1.28 -5.65 -6.23
C ARG A 54 -0.35 -5.69 -7.44
N VAL A 55 -0.73 -6.40 -8.50
CA VAL A 55 0.07 -6.50 -9.73
C VAL A 55 0.20 -5.12 -10.39
N ARG A 56 -0.90 -4.37 -10.52
CA ARG A 56 -0.87 -3.02 -11.09
C ARG A 56 0.05 -2.09 -10.32
N ALA A 57 0.01 -2.12 -8.99
CA ALA A 57 0.87 -1.30 -8.15
C ALA A 57 2.35 -1.67 -8.27
N ALA A 58 2.68 -2.97 -8.31
CA ALA A 58 4.03 -3.46 -8.54
C ALA A 58 4.56 -3.03 -9.91
N THR A 59 3.78 -3.23 -10.97
CA THR A 59 4.14 -2.80 -12.33
C THR A 59 4.29 -1.28 -12.43
N ALA A 60 3.42 -0.51 -11.77
CA ALA A 60 3.54 0.94 -11.74
C ALA A 60 4.85 1.36 -11.06
N TYR A 61 5.26 0.71 -9.96
CA TYR A 61 6.57 0.98 -9.34
C TYR A 61 7.73 0.66 -10.31
N GLU A 62 7.76 -0.53 -10.91
CA GLU A 62 8.84 -0.89 -11.85
C GLU A 62 8.90 0.05 -13.06
N ASN A 63 7.76 0.52 -13.55
CA ASN A 63 7.70 1.51 -14.64
C ASN A 63 8.25 2.87 -14.21
N ARG A 64 8.01 3.32 -12.97
CA ARG A 64 8.63 4.55 -12.45
C ARG A 64 10.13 4.36 -12.28
N ARG A 65 10.55 3.19 -11.77
CA ARG A 65 11.96 2.86 -11.55
C ARG A 65 12.74 2.83 -12.87
N SER A 66 12.16 2.24 -13.93
CA SER A 66 12.79 2.22 -15.26
C SER A 66 12.92 3.60 -15.90
N ARG A 67 12.08 4.55 -15.51
CA ARG A 67 12.19 5.98 -15.90
C ARG A 67 13.09 6.80 -14.97
N GLY A 68 13.67 6.19 -13.92
CA GLY A 68 14.50 6.89 -12.94
C GLY A 68 13.73 7.82 -11.99
N GLU A 69 12.41 7.67 -11.89
CA GLU A 69 11.53 8.52 -11.07
C GLU A 69 11.52 8.10 -9.59
N VAL A 70 11.91 6.86 -9.32
CA VAL A 70 12.02 6.28 -7.98
C VAL A 70 13.33 5.47 -7.90
N PRO A 71 13.92 5.31 -6.70
CA PRO A 71 15.12 4.50 -6.49
C PRO A 71 14.94 3.04 -6.93
#